data_AF-A0A1K1N0F3-F1
#
_entry.id   AF-A0A1K1N0F3-F1
#
_cell.length_a   1.000
_cell.length_b   1.000
_cell.length_c   1.000
_cell.angle_alpha   90.00
_cell.angle_beta   90.00
_cell.angle_gamma   90.00
#
_symmetry.space_group_name_H-M   'P 1'
#
loop_
_entity.id
_entity.type
_entity.pdbx_description
1 polymer ?
#
loop_
_entity_poly.entity_id
_entity_poly.type
_entity_poly.pdbx_seq_one_letter_code
_entity_poly.pdbx_strand_id
1 'polypeptide(L)'
;MSIQLAILGILSWKSSTGYELKKIFEDSSFMYWSGNNNQIYKALMKMENDDFVTSEVVHQDNSPSKKIYAITEEGLKELKKWLVSSPEAPEIKKTFLVQFAWSNMLSNQELSNILSEYENAIKLQLIMQNEKNRRALHSPNRATRESLIWEMISENIISTYNNELNWVRETRHKLFENEAVEEEEKMNYQIREIESKKYIELISTTEPLSTEDDALDLIALCWEHESNAIMIHYAALSEVFFKLKTKVAGDIIQKFINYGIKAAAIIPQETIQKGRFKEMAMEMNKGHHFRMYESKKEAEEWILK
;
A
#
# COMPACT_ATOMS: atom_id res chain seq x y z
N MET A 1 2.36 -8.35 28.27
CA MET A 1 3.63 -7.69 28.68
C MET A 1 3.36 -6.60 29.73
N SER A 2 4.09 -6.59 30.85
CA SER A 2 4.02 -5.49 31.83
C SER A 2 4.92 -4.32 31.40
N ILE A 3 4.37 -3.11 31.37
CA ILE A 3 5.13 -1.87 31.10
C ILE A 3 6.31 -1.68 32.05
N GLN A 4 6.21 -2.18 33.29
CA GLN A 4 7.26 -2.06 34.31
C GLN A 4 8.54 -2.77 33.87
N LEU A 5 8.42 -3.96 33.26
CA LEU A 5 9.57 -4.74 32.79
C LEU A 5 10.27 -4.05 31.61
N ALA A 6 9.51 -3.44 30.71
CA ALA A 6 10.09 -2.66 29.62
C ALA A 6 10.82 -1.40 30.14
N ILE A 7 10.26 -0.73 31.16
CA ILE A 7 10.92 0.38 31.85
C ILE A 7 12.23 -0.10 32.51
N LEU A 8 12.22 -1.22 33.22
CA LEU A 8 13.44 -1.79 33.83
C LEU A 8 14.49 -2.11 32.76
N GLY A 9 14.08 -2.66 31.62
CA GLY A 9 14.98 -2.89 30.48
C GLY A 9 15.70 -1.62 30.04
N ILE A 10 14.96 -0.52 29.84
CA ILE A 10 15.52 0.78 29.45
C ILE A 10 16.42 1.37 30.56
N LEU A 11 15.97 1.32 31.82
CA LEU A 11 16.73 1.87 32.95
C LEU A 11 17.99 1.05 33.27
N SER A 12 18.03 -0.24 32.90
CA SER A 12 19.26 -1.05 32.94
C SER A 12 20.30 -0.61 31.92
N TRP A 13 19.89 0.10 30.87
CA TRP A 13 20.79 0.72 29.90
C TRP A 13 21.20 2.12 30.34
N LYS A 14 20.24 2.98 30.70
CA LYS A 14 20.53 4.35 31.15
C LYS A 14 19.45 4.89 32.08
N SER A 15 19.87 5.66 33.08
CA SER A 15 18.95 6.50 33.86
C SER A 15 18.20 7.45 32.92
N SER A 16 16.91 7.64 33.15
CA SER A 16 16.04 8.39 32.25
C SER A 16 14.92 9.11 33.00
N THR A 17 14.50 10.25 32.47
CA THR A 17 13.27 10.91 32.90
C THR A 17 12.05 10.17 32.37
N GLY A 18 10.88 10.37 33.01
CA GLY A 18 9.62 9.82 32.49
C GLY A 18 9.31 10.27 31.05
N TYR A 19 9.75 11.48 30.67
CA TYR A 19 9.60 12.00 29.31
C TYR A 19 10.49 11.27 28.30
N GLU A 20 11.75 10.98 28.65
CA GLU A 20 12.65 10.22 27.78
C GLU A 20 12.19 8.77 27.61
N LEU A 21 11.73 8.13 28.70
CA LEU A 21 11.12 6.80 28.64
C LEU A 21 9.93 6.78 27.66
N LYS A 22 9.05 7.78 27.76
CA LYS A 22 7.94 7.96 26.82
C LYS A 22 8.44 8.05 25.37
N LYS A 23 9.42 8.90 25.10
CA LYS A 23 9.96 9.06 23.75
C LYS A 23 10.56 7.75 23.21
N ILE A 24 11.25 6.99 24.06
CA ILE A 24 11.80 5.67 23.70
C ILE A 24 10.67 4.70 23.33
N PHE A 25 9.56 4.68 24.07
CA PHE A 25 8.39 3.86 23.74
C PHE A 25 7.73 4.27 22.42
N GLU A 26 7.55 5.57 22.18
CA GLU A 26 6.97 6.10 20.92
C GLU A 26 7.85 5.76 19.70
N ASP A 27 9.16 5.86 19.88
CA ASP A 27 10.14 5.55 18.83
C ASP A 27 10.30 4.04 18.61
N SER A 28 10.03 3.19 19.62
CA SER A 28 10.18 1.73 19.53
C SER A 28 9.16 1.07 18.59
N SER A 29 9.55 -0.06 18.03
CA SER A 29 8.71 -0.88 17.14
C SER A 29 8.19 -2.16 17.81
N PHE A 30 8.74 -2.53 18.97
CA PHE A 30 8.41 -3.78 19.68
C PHE A 30 8.06 -3.57 21.14
N MET A 31 8.48 -2.46 21.76
CA MET A 31 8.04 -2.11 23.12
C MET A 31 6.69 -1.37 23.06
N TYR A 32 5.68 -2.05 22.51
CA TYR A 32 4.36 -1.44 22.29
C TYR A 32 3.74 -0.94 23.59
N TRP A 33 3.23 0.28 23.54
CA TRP A 33 2.52 0.90 24.62
C TRP A 33 1.34 1.74 24.10
N SER A 34 0.21 1.65 24.82
CA SER A 34 -1.10 2.17 24.42
C SER A 34 -1.22 3.69 24.26
N GLY A 35 -0.14 4.47 24.42
CA GLY A 35 -0.12 5.93 24.27
C GLY A 35 -0.60 6.72 25.49
N ASN A 36 -1.09 6.07 26.55
CA ASN A 36 -1.64 6.78 27.72
C ASN A 36 -0.56 7.25 28.69
N ASN A 37 -0.05 8.49 28.49
CA ASN A 37 0.99 9.16 29.30
C ASN A 37 0.95 8.86 30.81
N ASN A 38 -0.25 8.80 31.40
CA ASN A 38 -0.40 8.57 32.83
C ASN A 38 0.05 7.18 33.29
N GLN A 39 0.10 6.19 32.40
CA GLN A 39 0.52 4.82 32.73
C GLN A 39 2.01 4.73 33.05
N ILE A 40 2.89 5.45 32.32
CA ILE A 40 4.34 5.44 32.60
C ILE A 40 4.59 6.04 33.98
N TYR A 41 4.02 7.20 34.27
CA TYR A 41 4.21 7.85 35.58
C TYR A 41 3.60 7.04 36.73
N LYS A 42 2.42 6.42 36.52
CA LYS A 42 1.84 5.51 37.52
C LYS A 42 2.71 4.27 37.74
N ALA A 43 3.28 3.71 36.68
CA ALA A 43 4.20 2.57 36.78
C ALA A 43 5.48 2.96 37.53
N LEU A 44 6.08 4.11 37.22
CA LEU A 44 7.27 4.62 37.90
C LEU A 44 7.02 4.86 39.39
N MET A 45 5.90 5.46 39.77
CA MET A 45 5.54 5.62 41.19
C MET A 45 5.41 4.27 41.90
N LYS A 46 4.77 3.29 41.25
CA LYS A 46 4.67 1.94 41.82
C LYS A 46 6.05 1.27 41.94
N MET A 47 6.87 1.35 40.90
CA MET A 47 8.21 0.76 40.89
C MET A 47 9.14 1.41 41.93
N GLU A 48 8.95 2.70 42.22
CA GLU A 48 9.68 3.40 43.28
C GLU A 48 9.23 2.93 44.67
N ASN A 49 7.92 2.73 44.88
CA ASN A 49 7.40 2.16 46.13
C ASN A 49 7.81 0.69 46.34
N ASP A 50 7.98 -0.07 45.25
CA ASP A 50 8.41 -1.47 45.25
C ASP A 50 9.96 -1.61 45.29
N ASP A 51 10.70 -0.52 45.51
CA ASP A 51 12.18 -0.45 45.53
C ASP A 51 12.88 -0.93 44.24
N PHE A 52 12.18 -1.03 43.11
CA PHE A 52 12.75 -1.44 41.83
C PHE A 52 13.47 -0.29 41.10
N VAL A 53 13.11 0.96 41.40
CA VAL A 53 13.79 2.15 40.88
C VAL A 53 13.97 3.18 41.99
N THR A 54 15.01 3.98 41.90
CA THR A 54 15.14 5.23 42.67
C THR A 54 14.93 6.42 41.76
N SER A 55 14.70 7.59 42.36
CA SER A 55 14.64 8.83 41.62
C SER A 55 15.40 9.96 42.29
N GLU A 56 15.89 10.89 41.46
CA GLU A 56 16.53 12.12 41.89
C GLU A 56 15.86 13.30 41.19
N VAL A 57 15.58 14.37 41.95
CA VAL A 57 15.05 15.62 41.41
C VAL A 57 16.21 16.56 41.11
N VAL A 58 16.44 16.82 39.84
CA VAL A 58 17.47 17.75 39.36
C VAL A 58 16.81 19.10 39.09
N HIS A 59 17.20 20.11 39.87
CA HIS A 59 16.79 21.50 39.66
C HIS A 59 17.59 22.12 38.50
N GLN A 60 16.92 22.89 37.65
CA GLN A 60 17.52 23.56 36.50
C GLN A 60 17.25 25.05 36.59
N ASP A 61 18.25 25.90 36.33
CA ASP A 61 18.15 27.36 36.55
C ASP A 61 17.08 28.03 35.68
N ASN A 62 16.90 27.57 34.43
CA ASN A 62 15.99 28.15 33.43
C ASN A 62 14.98 27.13 32.86
N SER A 63 14.68 26.04 33.58
CA SER A 63 13.75 25.00 33.11
C SER A 63 13.06 24.29 34.29
N PRO A 64 11.89 23.65 34.07
CA PRO A 64 11.23 22.88 35.11
C PRO A 64 12.17 21.80 35.67
N SER A 65 12.07 21.54 36.98
CA SER A 65 12.83 20.46 37.62
C SER A 65 12.51 19.12 36.96
N LYS A 66 13.54 18.28 36.78
CA LYS A 66 13.40 16.97 36.13
C LYS A 66 13.62 15.87 37.15
N LYS A 67 12.70 14.90 37.17
CA LYS A 67 12.82 13.68 37.96
C LYS A 67 13.48 12.59 37.11
N ILE A 68 14.71 12.24 37.44
CA ILE A 68 15.51 11.21 36.76
C ILE A 68 15.33 9.91 37.55
N TYR A 69 15.02 8.82 36.86
CA TYR A 69 14.88 7.50 37.46
C TYR A 69 16.09 6.64 37.14
N ALA A 70 16.52 5.83 38.11
CA ALA A 70 17.60 4.86 37.98
C ALA A 70 17.12 3.49 38.49
N ILE A 71 17.59 2.41 37.87
CA ILE A 71 17.28 1.05 38.31
C ILE A 71 18.05 0.71 39.59
N THR A 72 17.43 -0.03 40.51
CA THR A 72 18.09 -0.54 41.72
C THR A 72 18.61 -1.97 41.51
N GLU A 73 19.34 -2.50 42.49
CA GLU A 73 19.70 -3.93 42.50
C GLU A 73 18.47 -4.85 42.50
N GLU A 74 17.41 -4.47 43.22
CA GLU A 74 16.18 -5.26 43.26
C GLU A 74 15.44 -5.20 41.92
N GLY A 75 15.40 -4.03 41.28
CA GLY A 75 14.89 -3.90 39.92
C GLY A 75 15.67 -4.73 38.89
N LEU A 76 16.99 -4.80 39.03
CA LEU A 76 17.84 -5.66 38.19
C LEU A 76 17.54 -7.16 38.41
N LYS A 77 17.31 -7.59 39.65
CA LYS A 77 16.91 -8.98 39.94
C LYS A 77 15.57 -9.32 39.31
N GLU A 78 14.58 -8.44 39.44
CA GLU A 78 13.25 -8.65 38.86
C GLU A 78 13.31 -8.69 37.33
N LEU A 79 14.09 -7.80 36.71
CA LEU A 79 14.36 -7.84 35.26
C LEU A 79 14.99 -9.18 34.85
N LYS A 80 16.04 -9.62 35.56
CA LYS A 80 16.73 -10.88 35.26
C LYS A 80 15.82 -12.10 35.40
N LYS A 81 14.97 -12.11 36.43
CA LYS A 81 13.96 -13.16 36.65
C LYS A 81 13.00 -13.26 35.47
N TRP A 82 12.56 -12.13 34.93
CA TRP A 82 11.71 -12.13 33.74
C TRP A 82 12.45 -12.59 32.47
N LEU A 83 13.71 -12.16 32.27
CA LEU A 83 14.50 -12.54 31.09
C LEU A 83 14.75 -14.06 30.97
N VAL A 84 14.68 -14.81 32.07
CA VAL A 84 14.80 -16.28 32.08
C VAL A 84 13.44 -17.00 32.15
N SER A 85 12.34 -16.26 32.20
CA SER A 85 11.00 -16.84 32.17
C SER A 85 10.66 -17.40 30.79
N SER A 86 9.71 -18.34 30.74
CA SER A 86 9.29 -18.94 29.47
C SER A 86 8.63 -17.87 28.57
N PRO A 87 9.07 -17.74 27.31
CA PRO A 87 8.45 -16.78 26.38
C PRO A 87 7.02 -17.21 26.02
N GLU A 88 6.15 -16.24 25.81
CA GLU A 88 4.79 -16.45 25.32
C GLU A 88 4.75 -16.44 23.79
N ALA A 89 3.82 -17.18 23.19
CA ALA A 89 3.54 -17.07 21.77
C ALA A 89 2.99 -15.66 21.44
N PRO A 90 3.35 -15.06 20.29
CA PRO A 90 2.85 -13.75 19.93
C PRO A 90 1.34 -13.77 19.67
N GLU A 91 0.63 -12.74 20.15
CA GLU A 91 -0.78 -12.54 19.82
C GLU A 91 -0.93 -11.99 18.39
N ILE A 92 -1.69 -12.68 17.54
CA ILE A 92 -1.98 -12.23 16.18
C ILE A 92 -3.34 -11.53 16.15
N LYS A 93 -3.34 -10.21 15.96
CA LYS A 93 -4.55 -9.38 15.85
C LYS A 93 -4.56 -8.61 14.53
N LYS A 94 -5.28 -9.15 13.54
CA LYS A 94 -5.36 -8.57 12.19
C LYS A 94 -6.81 -8.27 11.83
N THR A 95 -7.28 -7.05 12.10
CA THR A 95 -8.64 -6.61 11.78
C THR A 95 -8.98 -6.78 10.30
N PHE A 96 -8.00 -6.55 9.42
CA PHE A 96 -8.17 -6.76 7.99
C PHE A 96 -8.59 -8.20 7.64
N LEU A 97 -8.00 -9.22 8.28
CA LEU A 97 -8.39 -10.61 8.02
C LEU A 97 -9.85 -10.89 8.42
N VAL A 98 -10.36 -10.19 9.44
CA VAL A 98 -11.78 -10.26 9.80
C VAL A 98 -12.64 -9.61 8.72
N GLN A 99 -12.25 -8.44 8.20
CA GLN A 99 -12.96 -7.80 7.07
C GLN A 99 -12.94 -8.70 5.83
N PHE A 100 -11.77 -9.25 5.51
CA PHE A 100 -11.55 -10.13 4.37
C PHE A 100 -12.39 -11.41 4.45
N ALA A 101 -12.55 -12.00 5.64
CA ALA A 101 -13.38 -13.18 5.84
C ALA A 101 -14.86 -12.98 5.47
N TRP A 102 -15.36 -11.74 5.49
CA TRP A 102 -16.75 -11.40 5.15
C TRP A 102 -16.87 -10.65 3.81
N SER A 103 -15.81 -10.66 2.99
CA SER A 103 -15.74 -9.87 1.76
C SER A 103 -16.56 -10.42 0.59
N ASN A 104 -17.16 -11.62 0.70
CA ASN A 104 -18.01 -12.19 -0.36
C ASN A 104 -19.25 -11.33 -0.71
N MET A 105 -19.63 -10.40 0.16
CA MET A 105 -20.72 -9.44 -0.12
C MET A 105 -20.30 -8.25 -0.99
N LEU A 106 -19.00 -8.11 -1.25
CA LEU A 106 -18.43 -7.03 -2.04
C LEU A 106 -18.34 -7.46 -3.52
N SER A 107 -18.44 -6.47 -4.41
CA SER A 107 -18.03 -6.62 -5.81
C SER A 107 -16.51 -6.81 -5.92
N ASN A 108 -16.03 -7.32 -7.05
CA ASN A 108 -14.59 -7.48 -7.30
C ASN A 108 -13.83 -6.14 -7.27
N GLN A 109 -14.46 -5.05 -7.74
CA GLN A 109 -13.90 -3.71 -7.63
C GLN A 109 -13.75 -3.26 -6.18
N GLU A 110 -14.78 -3.47 -5.34
CA GLU A 110 -14.74 -3.13 -3.92
C GLU A 110 -13.69 -3.99 -3.18
N LEU A 111 -13.62 -5.28 -3.48
CA LEU A 111 -12.62 -6.19 -2.92
C LEU A 111 -11.19 -5.80 -3.33
N SER A 112 -10.98 -5.46 -4.60
CA SER A 112 -9.70 -4.97 -5.13
C SER A 112 -9.29 -3.65 -4.48
N ASN A 113 -10.26 -2.75 -4.23
CA ASN A 113 -10.03 -1.48 -3.54
C ASN A 113 -9.57 -1.70 -2.10
N ILE A 114 -10.27 -2.53 -1.30
CA ILE A 114 -9.86 -2.78 0.09
C ILE A 114 -8.51 -3.49 0.18
N LEU A 115 -8.18 -4.39 -0.75
CA LEU A 115 -6.87 -5.01 -0.83
C LEU A 115 -5.78 -3.98 -1.14
N SER A 116 -6.07 -3.01 -2.00
CA SER A 116 -5.15 -1.91 -2.36
C SER A 116 -4.92 -0.96 -1.18
N GLU A 117 -5.98 -0.59 -0.47
CA GLU A 117 -5.88 0.23 0.75
C GLU A 117 -5.06 -0.48 1.83
N TYR A 118 -5.29 -1.78 2.02
CA TYR A 118 -4.54 -2.58 2.98
C TYR A 118 -3.06 -2.70 2.60
N GLU A 119 -2.76 -2.99 1.32
CA GLU A 119 -1.39 -3.03 0.81
C GLU A 119 -0.65 -1.71 1.02
N ASN A 120 -1.31 -0.59 0.72
CA ASN A 120 -0.75 0.75 0.94
C ASN A 120 -0.48 1.03 2.41
N ALA A 121 -1.40 0.64 3.31
CA ALA A 121 -1.20 0.78 4.75
C ALA A 121 0.03 -0.03 5.22
N ILE A 122 0.20 -1.27 4.73
CA ILE A 122 1.36 -2.10 5.05
C ILE A 122 2.65 -1.48 4.50
N LYS A 123 2.67 -1.01 3.25
CA LYS A 123 3.84 -0.34 2.64
C LYS A 123 4.28 0.87 3.44
N LEU A 124 3.33 1.71 3.88
CA LEU A 124 3.63 2.86 4.72
C LEU A 124 4.26 2.43 6.05
N GLN A 125 3.72 1.39 6.70
CA GLN A 125 4.31 0.86 7.94
C GLN A 125 5.73 0.32 7.70
N LEU A 126 5.96 -0.46 6.63
CA LEU A 126 7.28 -0.97 6.27
C LEU A 126 8.31 0.16 6.09
N ILE A 127 7.94 1.24 5.38
CA ILE A 127 8.80 2.41 5.20
C ILE A 127 9.14 3.05 6.55
N MET A 128 8.15 3.23 7.43
CA MET A 128 8.37 3.77 8.77
C MET A 128 9.31 2.88 9.60
N GLN A 129 9.17 1.56 9.53
CA GLN A 129 10.06 0.64 10.25
C GLN A 129 11.49 0.66 9.70
N ASN A 130 11.64 0.69 8.38
CA ASN A 130 12.96 0.81 7.75
C ASN A 130 13.65 2.12 8.15
N GLU A 131 12.93 3.23 8.21
CA GLU A 131 13.48 4.51 8.66
C GLU A 131 13.87 4.49 10.14
N LYS A 132 13.06 3.86 11.01
CA LYS A 132 13.41 3.66 12.42
C LYS A 132 14.69 2.81 12.56
N ASN A 133 14.78 1.71 11.81
CA ASN A 133 15.96 0.85 11.80
C ASN A 133 17.21 1.59 11.29
N ARG A 134 17.09 2.34 10.19
CA ARG A 134 18.18 3.15 9.62
C ARG A 134 18.74 4.17 10.60
N ARG A 135 17.88 4.78 11.41
CA ARG A 135 18.29 5.74 12.46
C ARG A 135 18.92 5.08 13.68
N ALA A 136 18.80 3.74 13.81
CA ALA A 136 19.28 2.96 14.96
C ALA A 136 18.87 3.58 16.31
N LEU A 137 17.63 4.09 16.39
CA LEU A 137 17.16 4.83 17.57
C LEU A 137 17.15 3.94 18.80
N HIS A 138 17.70 4.47 19.89
CA HIS A 138 17.62 3.91 21.24
C HIS A 138 18.20 2.49 21.42
N SER A 139 19.17 2.10 20.60
CA SER A 139 19.93 0.86 20.78
C SER A 139 21.05 1.03 21.82
N PRO A 140 21.14 0.18 22.87
CA PRO A 140 22.15 0.29 23.91
C PRO A 140 23.59 0.10 23.43
N ASN A 141 23.78 -0.79 22.44
CA ASN A 141 25.07 -1.08 21.80
C ASN A 141 26.26 -1.25 22.77
N ARG A 142 26.05 -1.88 23.94
CA ARG A 142 27.09 -2.03 24.97
C ARG A 142 28.05 -3.18 24.67
N ALA A 143 27.62 -4.14 23.86
CA ALA A 143 28.38 -5.30 23.44
C ALA A 143 27.95 -5.76 22.05
N THR A 144 28.86 -6.37 21.29
CA THR A 144 28.60 -6.89 19.93
C THR A 144 27.37 -7.80 19.87
N ARG A 145 27.19 -8.67 20.88
CA ARG A 145 26.01 -9.54 20.98
C ARG A 145 24.72 -8.73 21.12
N GLU A 146 24.75 -7.65 21.91
CA GLU A 146 23.57 -6.79 22.10
C GLU A 146 23.21 -6.12 20.78
N SER A 147 24.17 -5.54 20.07
CA SER A 147 23.95 -4.90 18.76
C SER A 147 23.30 -5.87 17.76
N LEU A 148 23.82 -7.09 17.66
CA LEU A 148 23.28 -8.14 16.79
C LEU A 148 21.85 -8.54 17.17
N ILE A 149 21.55 -8.67 18.48
CA ILE A 149 20.19 -8.98 18.94
C ILE A 149 19.21 -7.88 18.50
N TRP A 150 19.59 -6.61 18.62
CA TRP A 150 18.73 -5.49 18.20
C TRP A 150 18.52 -5.46 16.69
N GLU A 151 19.54 -5.80 15.89
CA GLU A 151 19.41 -5.98 14.44
C GLU A 151 18.42 -7.12 14.11
N MET A 152 18.55 -8.28 14.74
CA MET A 152 17.63 -9.42 14.55
C MET A 152 16.19 -9.09 14.96
N ILE A 153 15.97 -8.25 15.97
CA ILE A 153 14.64 -7.76 16.34
C ILE A 153 14.06 -6.90 15.20
N SER A 154 14.84 -5.97 14.66
CA SER A 154 14.42 -5.15 13.52
C SER A 154 14.11 -6.00 12.28
N GLU A 155 14.96 -6.97 11.97
CA GLU A 155 14.76 -7.92 10.87
C GLU A 155 13.44 -8.70 11.03
N ASN A 156 13.14 -9.20 12.23
CA ASN A 156 11.90 -9.90 12.51
C ASN A 156 10.67 -9.02 12.22
N ILE A 157 10.69 -7.77 12.69
CA ILE A 157 9.60 -6.81 12.49
C ILE A 157 9.43 -6.49 10.99
N ILE A 158 10.53 -6.17 10.30
CA ILE A 158 10.52 -5.86 8.86
C ILE A 158 10.01 -7.06 8.05
N SER A 159 10.48 -8.27 8.38
CA SER A 159 10.06 -9.50 7.70
C SER A 159 8.56 -9.76 7.83
N THR A 160 7.94 -9.36 8.95
CA THR A 160 6.49 -9.50 9.14
C THR A 160 5.71 -8.69 8.11
N TYR A 161 6.10 -7.44 7.86
CA TYR A 161 5.45 -6.60 6.84
C TYR A 161 5.73 -7.08 5.42
N ASN A 162 6.96 -7.52 5.13
CA ASN A 162 7.29 -8.10 3.82
C ASN A 162 6.47 -9.37 3.53
N ASN A 163 6.33 -10.24 4.52
CA ASN A 163 5.51 -11.44 4.40
C ASN A 163 4.04 -11.09 4.19
N GLU A 164 3.53 -10.06 4.87
CA GLU A 164 2.16 -9.59 4.66
C GLU A 164 1.95 -9.03 3.25
N LEU A 165 2.89 -8.25 2.72
CA LEU A 165 2.82 -7.72 1.36
C LEU A 165 2.84 -8.85 0.32
N ASN A 166 3.68 -9.86 0.52
CA ASN A 166 3.72 -11.03 -0.35
C ASN A 166 2.40 -11.78 -0.30
N TRP A 167 1.83 -11.99 0.90
CA TRP A 167 0.53 -12.61 1.06
C TRP A 167 -0.58 -11.83 0.35
N VAL A 168 -0.62 -10.50 0.45
CA VAL A 168 -1.60 -9.68 -0.27
C VAL A 168 -1.43 -9.83 -1.79
N ARG A 169 -0.18 -9.84 -2.29
CA ARG A 169 0.10 -10.03 -3.71
C ARG A 169 -0.38 -11.38 -4.22
N GLU A 170 -0.05 -12.47 -3.52
CA GLU A 170 -0.51 -13.82 -3.87
C GLU A 170 -2.03 -13.97 -3.76
N THR A 171 -2.64 -13.30 -2.77
CA THR A 171 -4.08 -13.32 -2.56
C THR A 171 -4.81 -12.61 -3.70
N ARG A 172 -4.32 -11.44 -4.11
CA ARG A 172 -4.83 -10.70 -5.26
C ARG A 172 -4.75 -11.56 -6.52
N HIS A 173 -3.59 -12.17 -6.76
CA HIS A 173 -3.40 -13.11 -7.87
C HIS A 173 -4.46 -14.22 -7.81
N LYS A 174 -4.56 -14.99 -6.72
CA LYS A 174 -5.52 -16.10 -6.64
C LYS A 174 -7.00 -15.70 -6.77
N LEU A 175 -7.37 -14.50 -6.34
CA LEU A 175 -8.75 -14.03 -6.39
C LEU A 175 -9.15 -13.52 -7.79
N PHE A 176 -8.22 -12.91 -8.52
CA PHE A 176 -8.50 -12.23 -9.79
C PHE A 176 -7.84 -12.89 -11.01
N GLU A 177 -6.97 -13.89 -10.83
CA GLU A 177 -6.31 -14.60 -11.95
C GLU A 177 -7.26 -15.58 -12.66
N ASN A 178 -8.33 -16.05 -12.00
CA ASN A 178 -9.42 -16.73 -12.70
C ASN A 178 -10.27 -15.76 -13.54
N GLU A 179 -10.20 -14.45 -13.27
CA GLU A 179 -10.80 -13.45 -14.15
C GLU A 179 -9.93 -13.17 -15.37
N ALA A 180 -8.60 -13.33 -15.34
CA ALA A 180 -7.81 -13.22 -16.58
C ALA A 180 -8.24 -14.28 -17.63
N VAL A 181 -8.66 -15.47 -17.18
CA VAL A 181 -9.22 -16.51 -18.06
C VAL A 181 -10.67 -16.20 -18.48
N GLU A 182 -11.50 -15.62 -17.60
CA GLU A 182 -12.86 -15.16 -17.96
C GLU A 182 -12.87 -13.84 -18.77
N GLU A 183 -11.87 -12.98 -18.63
CA GLU A 183 -11.66 -11.72 -19.34
C GLU A 183 -11.03 -11.97 -20.72
N GLU A 184 -10.11 -12.93 -20.86
CA GLU A 184 -9.70 -13.48 -22.17
C GLU A 184 -10.91 -14.10 -22.92
N GLU A 185 -11.89 -14.68 -22.20
CA GLU A 185 -13.14 -15.15 -22.79
C GLU A 185 -14.15 -14.03 -23.11
N LYS A 186 -14.14 -12.90 -22.36
CA LYS A 186 -14.99 -11.72 -22.62
C LYS A 186 -14.44 -10.76 -23.67
N MET A 187 -13.12 -10.67 -23.83
CA MET A 187 -12.45 -9.73 -24.74
C MET A 187 -11.66 -10.49 -25.80
N ASN A 188 -12.10 -10.41 -27.06
CA ASN A 188 -11.35 -10.92 -28.19
C ASN A 188 -10.29 -9.88 -28.59
N TYR A 189 -9.05 -10.08 -28.16
CA TYR A 189 -7.93 -9.20 -28.50
C TYR A 189 -6.69 -9.96 -28.99
N GLN A 190 -5.76 -9.24 -29.61
CA GLN A 190 -4.48 -9.76 -30.07
C GLN A 190 -3.35 -8.82 -29.68
N ILE A 191 -2.23 -9.39 -29.25
CA ILE A 191 -1.01 -8.62 -28.99
C ILE A 191 -0.24 -8.49 -30.31
N ARG A 192 0.10 -7.26 -30.70
CA ARG A 192 0.85 -6.96 -31.91
C ARG A 192 2.19 -6.36 -31.55
N GLU A 193 3.25 -6.89 -32.14
CA GLU A 193 4.61 -6.37 -31.97
C GLU A 193 5.23 -6.13 -33.34
N ILE A 194 5.62 -4.88 -33.61
CA ILE A 194 6.22 -4.44 -34.86
C ILE A 194 7.37 -3.49 -34.52
N GLU A 195 8.58 -3.75 -35.02
CA GLU A 195 9.76 -2.88 -34.84
C GLU A 195 10.02 -2.48 -33.37
N SER A 196 9.90 -3.45 -32.45
CA SER A 196 10.07 -3.26 -31.00
C SER A 196 9.04 -2.34 -30.32
N LYS A 197 7.93 -2.02 -31.00
CA LYS A 197 6.75 -1.37 -30.42
C LYS A 197 5.62 -2.38 -30.31
N LYS A 198 4.97 -2.39 -29.14
CA LYS A 198 3.91 -3.34 -28.80
C LYS A 198 2.60 -2.60 -28.60
N TYR A 199 1.52 -3.09 -29.18
CA TYR A 199 0.16 -2.57 -28.97
C TYR A 199 -0.86 -3.70 -28.85
N ILE A 200 -1.96 -3.42 -28.17
CA ILE A 200 -3.08 -4.35 -28.03
C ILE A 200 -4.13 -4.05 -29.10
N GLU A 201 -4.55 -5.05 -29.85
CA GLU A 201 -5.63 -4.96 -30.84
C GLU A 201 -6.90 -5.60 -30.28
N LEU A 202 -7.82 -4.80 -29.76
CA LEU A 202 -9.13 -5.23 -29.26
C LEU A 202 -10.14 -5.32 -30.40
N ILE A 203 -10.52 -6.54 -30.78
CA ILE A 203 -11.37 -6.85 -31.94
C ILE A 203 -12.86 -6.78 -31.57
N SER A 204 -13.24 -7.36 -30.44
CA SER A 204 -14.62 -7.34 -29.94
C SER A 204 -14.67 -7.68 -28.45
N THR A 205 -15.76 -7.32 -27.79
CA THR A 205 -16.05 -7.75 -26.42
C THR A 205 -17.44 -8.39 -26.37
N THR A 206 -17.66 -9.33 -25.45
CA THR A 206 -18.99 -9.93 -25.20
C THR A 206 -19.99 -8.87 -24.73
N GLU A 207 -19.51 -7.92 -23.92
CA GLU A 207 -20.25 -6.72 -23.51
C GLU A 207 -19.54 -5.47 -24.07
N PRO A 208 -20.15 -4.73 -25.01
CA PRO A 208 -19.52 -3.56 -25.61
C PRO A 208 -19.26 -2.44 -24.58
N LEU A 209 -18.11 -1.78 -24.73
CA LEU A 209 -17.62 -0.72 -23.85
C LEU A 209 -18.67 0.40 -23.71
N SER A 210 -19.17 0.60 -22.49
CA SER A 210 -20.31 1.44 -22.13
C SER A 210 -20.11 2.27 -20.86
N THR A 211 -19.05 2.03 -20.08
CA THR A 211 -18.76 2.70 -18.81
C THR A 211 -17.32 3.21 -18.71
N GLU A 212 -17.04 3.98 -17.65
CA GLU A 212 -15.68 4.42 -17.30
C GLU A 212 -14.83 3.26 -16.76
N ASP A 213 -15.44 2.29 -16.10
CA ASP A 213 -14.76 1.11 -15.54
C ASP A 213 -14.21 0.23 -16.68
N ASP A 214 -14.95 0.07 -17.78
CA ASP A 214 -14.48 -0.67 -18.95
C ASP A 214 -13.18 -0.08 -19.55
N ALA A 215 -12.93 1.23 -19.35
CA ALA A 215 -11.66 1.83 -19.78
C ALA A 215 -10.50 1.47 -18.85
N LEU A 216 -10.75 1.31 -17.55
CA LEU A 216 -9.75 0.89 -16.57
C LEU A 216 -9.30 -0.55 -16.85
N ASP A 217 -10.21 -1.42 -17.25
CA ASP A 217 -9.90 -2.80 -17.62
C ASP A 217 -8.95 -2.84 -18.83
N LEU A 218 -9.23 -2.03 -19.86
CA LEU A 218 -8.34 -1.91 -21.02
C LEU A 218 -6.96 -1.31 -20.68
N ILE A 219 -6.91 -0.39 -19.71
CA ILE A 219 -5.64 0.18 -19.22
C ILE A 219 -4.84 -0.91 -18.47
N ALA A 220 -5.50 -1.69 -17.62
CA ALA A 220 -4.89 -2.81 -16.91
C ALA A 220 -4.32 -3.84 -17.90
N LEU A 221 -5.11 -4.20 -18.92
CA LEU A 221 -4.70 -5.11 -19.99
C LEU A 221 -3.45 -4.59 -20.74
N CYS A 222 -3.39 -3.29 -21.03
CA CYS A 222 -2.22 -2.66 -21.64
C CYS A 222 -0.97 -2.85 -20.78
N TRP A 223 -1.07 -2.55 -19.48
CA TRP A 223 0.06 -2.64 -18.56
C TRP A 223 0.52 -4.06 -18.29
N GLU A 224 -0.40 -5.02 -18.20
CA GLU A 224 -0.09 -6.44 -18.07
C GLU A 224 0.81 -6.93 -19.21
N HIS A 225 0.53 -6.49 -20.43
CA HIS A 225 1.32 -6.82 -21.60
C HIS A 225 2.43 -5.82 -21.89
N GLU A 226 2.83 -4.98 -20.94
CA GLU A 226 3.93 -4.00 -21.08
C GLU A 226 3.75 -3.08 -22.31
N SER A 227 2.51 -2.75 -22.64
CA SER A 227 2.15 -1.83 -23.72
C SER A 227 1.51 -0.57 -23.16
N ASN A 228 1.71 0.55 -23.85
CA ASN A 228 1.01 1.80 -23.60
C ASN A 228 0.14 2.20 -24.79
N ALA A 229 -0.21 1.26 -25.67
CA ALA A 229 -0.97 1.53 -26.87
C ALA A 229 -2.05 0.48 -27.13
N ILE A 230 -3.23 0.93 -27.55
CA ILE A 230 -4.38 0.07 -27.84
C ILE A 230 -5.12 0.51 -29.10
N MET A 231 -5.57 -0.46 -29.87
CA MET A 231 -6.43 -0.30 -31.03
C MET A 231 -7.78 -0.93 -30.73
N ILE A 232 -8.86 -0.16 -30.85
CA ILE A 232 -10.22 -0.57 -30.49
C ILE A 232 -11.06 -0.63 -31.75
N HIS A 233 -11.55 -1.81 -32.12
CA HIS A 233 -12.46 -1.97 -33.26
C HIS A 233 -13.88 -1.53 -32.89
N TYR A 234 -14.63 -1.09 -33.90
CA TYR A 234 -16.03 -0.67 -33.75
C TYR A 234 -16.91 -1.68 -33.01
N ALA A 235 -16.66 -2.98 -33.22
CA ALA A 235 -17.43 -4.05 -32.60
C ALA A 235 -17.26 -4.15 -31.07
N ALA A 236 -16.22 -3.55 -30.50
CA ALA A 236 -16.03 -3.45 -29.06
C ALA A 236 -16.75 -2.24 -28.44
N LEU A 237 -17.26 -1.30 -29.23
CA LEU A 237 -17.85 -0.06 -28.72
C LEU A 237 -19.37 -0.15 -28.62
N SER A 238 -19.94 0.22 -27.47
CA SER A 238 -21.39 0.27 -27.30
C SER A 238 -22.03 1.45 -28.05
N GLU A 239 -23.31 1.36 -28.38
CA GLU A 239 -24.06 2.48 -28.96
C GLU A 239 -24.03 3.75 -28.10
N VAL A 240 -23.94 3.59 -26.77
CA VAL A 240 -23.92 4.72 -25.83
C VAL A 240 -22.63 5.54 -25.94
N PHE A 241 -21.53 4.94 -26.44
CA PHE A 241 -20.29 5.65 -26.75
C PHE A 241 -20.53 6.75 -27.78
N PHE A 242 -21.34 6.47 -28.81
CA PHE A 242 -21.63 7.41 -29.89
C PHE A 242 -22.67 8.48 -29.51
N LYS A 243 -23.33 8.33 -28.36
CA LYS A 243 -24.40 9.23 -27.88
C LYS A 243 -23.83 10.25 -26.89
N LEU A 244 -23.19 11.33 -27.36
CA LEU A 244 -22.48 12.34 -26.52
C LEU A 244 -23.18 12.80 -25.22
N LYS A 245 -24.51 12.78 -25.14
CA LYS A 245 -25.26 13.11 -23.91
C LYS A 245 -24.97 12.14 -22.75
N THR A 246 -24.52 10.92 -23.03
CA THR A 246 -24.19 9.88 -22.04
C THR A 246 -22.87 10.13 -21.36
N LYS A 247 -22.01 10.99 -21.91
CA LYS A 247 -20.63 11.28 -21.47
C LYS A 247 -19.62 10.14 -21.57
N VAL A 248 -20.08 8.90 -21.75
CA VAL A 248 -19.25 7.68 -21.87
C VAL A 248 -18.00 7.86 -22.73
N ALA A 249 -18.12 8.34 -23.98
CA ALA A 249 -16.94 8.50 -24.83
C ALA A 249 -15.95 9.54 -24.30
N GLY A 250 -16.42 10.61 -23.68
CA GLY A 250 -15.55 11.60 -23.04
C GLY A 250 -14.83 11.00 -21.84
N ASP A 251 -15.56 10.27 -21.00
CA ASP A 251 -15.03 9.68 -19.76
C ASP A 251 -13.96 8.60 -20.07
N ILE A 252 -14.24 7.70 -21.02
CA ILE A 252 -13.30 6.68 -21.50
C ILE A 252 -12.03 7.32 -22.09
N ILE A 253 -12.18 8.32 -22.97
CA ILE A 253 -11.04 8.99 -23.60
C ILE A 253 -10.20 9.73 -22.55
N GLN A 254 -10.85 10.39 -21.58
CA GLN A 254 -10.17 11.11 -20.52
C GLN A 254 -9.32 10.16 -19.66
N LYS A 255 -9.77 8.90 -19.44
CA LYS A 255 -8.94 7.89 -18.79
C LYS A 255 -7.70 7.56 -19.59
N PHE A 256 -7.82 7.25 -20.87
CA PHE A 256 -6.62 6.98 -21.69
C PHE A 256 -5.62 8.14 -21.65
N ILE A 257 -6.10 9.39 -21.65
CA ILE A 257 -5.24 10.56 -21.48
C ILE A 257 -4.58 10.58 -20.09
N ASN A 258 -5.35 10.42 -19.02
CA ASN A 258 -4.86 10.47 -17.64
C ASN A 258 -3.80 9.40 -17.34
N TYR A 259 -3.96 8.22 -17.94
CA TYR A 259 -3.08 7.07 -17.74
C TYR A 259 -1.99 6.93 -18.82
N GLY A 260 -1.92 7.88 -19.77
CA GLY A 260 -0.89 7.88 -20.81
C GLY A 260 -1.00 6.74 -21.83
N ILE A 261 -2.20 6.18 -22.01
CA ILE A 261 -2.48 5.17 -23.03
C ILE A 261 -2.76 5.86 -24.37
N LYS A 262 -2.04 5.43 -25.40
CA LYS A 262 -2.21 5.88 -26.78
C LYS A 262 -3.23 4.98 -27.49
N ALA A 263 -4.44 5.48 -27.67
CA ALA A 263 -5.56 4.70 -28.18
C ALA A 263 -6.00 5.13 -29.59
N ALA A 264 -6.21 4.16 -30.49
CA ALA A 264 -6.84 4.40 -31.79
C ALA A 264 -8.15 3.60 -31.91
N ALA A 265 -9.23 4.26 -32.31
CA ALA A 265 -10.51 3.59 -32.58
C ALA A 265 -10.77 3.46 -34.08
N ILE A 266 -11.08 2.25 -34.54
CA ILE A 266 -11.50 1.99 -35.93
C ILE A 266 -13.01 2.09 -35.99
N ILE A 267 -13.54 3.15 -36.59
CA ILE A 267 -14.98 3.43 -36.64
C ILE A 267 -15.39 3.64 -38.11
N PRO A 268 -16.49 3.03 -38.58
CA PRO A 268 -17.00 3.25 -39.93
C PRO A 268 -17.27 4.73 -40.21
N GLN A 269 -16.92 5.18 -41.42
CA GLN A 269 -17.07 6.57 -41.87
C GLN A 269 -18.50 7.10 -41.65
N GLU A 270 -19.50 6.27 -41.93
CA GLU A 270 -20.92 6.60 -41.76
C GLU A 270 -21.29 6.95 -40.30
N THR A 271 -20.57 6.40 -39.33
CA THR A 271 -20.78 6.68 -37.90
C THR A 271 -20.02 7.94 -37.48
N ILE A 272 -18.78 8.11 -37.95
CA ILE A 272 -17.96 9.31 -37.66
C ILE A 272 -18.65 10.58 -38.18
N GLN A 273 -19.28 10.52 -39.37
CA GLN A 273 -19.86 11.70 -40.01
C GLN A 273 -21.24 12.13 -39.47
N LYS A 274 -21.78 11.44 -38.45
CA LYS A 274 -23.12 11.73 -37.90
C LYS A 274 -23.10 12.80 -36.82
N GLY A 275 -23.82 13.90 -37.08
CA GLY A 275 -24.21 14.89 -36.07
C GLY A 275 -23.03 15.47 -35.28
N ARG A 276 -23.22 15.68 -33.97
CA ARG A 276 -22.22 16.26 -33.06
C ARG A 276 -21.02 15.33 -32.78
N PHE A 277 -21.15 14.03 -33.05
CA PHE A 277 -20.04 13.09 -32.89
C PHE A 277 -18.90 13.39 -33.87
N LYS A 278 -19.22 13.90 -35.06
CA LYS A 278 -18.25 14.39 -36.04
C LYS A 278 -17.34 15.48 -35.49
N GLU A 279 -17.91 16.43 -34.74
CA GLU A 279 -17.16 17.54 -34.14
C GLU A 279 -16.17 17.02 -33.09
N MET A 280 -16.63 16.09 -32.23
CA MET A 280 -15.77 15.42 -31.25
C MET A 280 -14.65 14.63 -31.91
N ALA A 281 -14.94 13.85 -32.95
CA ALA A 281 -13.93 13.08 -33.68
C ALA A 281 -12.86 14.00 -34.31
N MET A 282 -13.27 15.14 -34.87
CA MET A 282 -12.34 16.15 -35.42
C MET A 282 -11.46 16.80 -34.34
N GLU A 283 -11.99 17.01 -33.14
CA GLU A 283 -11.24 17.56 -32.01
C GLU A 283 -10.22 16.54 -31.49
N MET A 284 -10.64 15.31 -31.26
CA MET A 284 -9.77 14.24 -30.75
C MET A 284 -8.64 13.92 -31.74
N ASN A 285 -8.93 13.93 -33.05
CA ASN A 285 -7.92 13.67 -34.08
C ASN A 285 -6.78 14.70 -34.15
N LYS A 286 -6.90 15.84 -33.46
CA LYS A 286 -5.80 16.81 -33.29
C LYS A 286 -4.85 16.44 -32.14
N GLY A 287 -5.30 15.62 -31.20
CA GLY A 287 -4.53 15.19 -30.03
C GLY A 287 -3.46 14.13 -30.33
N HIS A 288 -2.71 13.78 -29.29
CA HIS A 288 -1.64 12.76 -29.32
C HIS A 288 -2.01 11.44 -28.63
N HIS A 289 -3.09 11.41 -27.84
CA HIS A 289 -3.46 10.26 -27.01
C HIS A 289 -4.63 9.44 -27.54
N PHE A 290 -5.59 10.06 -28.24
CA PHE A 290 -6.74 9.33 -28.79
C PHE A 290 -7.06 9.80 -30.22
N ARG A 291 -7.22 8.86 -31.16
CA ARG A 291 -7.64 9.18 -32.54
C ARG A 291 -8.60 8.14 -33.10
N MET A 292 -9.45 8.57 -34.03
CA MET A 292 -10.43 7.75 -34.73
C MET A 292 -10.04 7.65 -36.22
N TYR A 293 -10.10 6.43 -36.75
CA TYR A 293 -9.71 6.10 -38.12
C TYR A 293 -10.78 5.24 -38.80
N GLU A 294 -10.82 5.30 -40.13
CA GLU A 294 -11.71 4.46 -40.94
C GLU A 294 -11.05 3.10 -41.26
N SER A 295 -9.72 3.05 -41.29
CA SER A 295 -8.95 1.85 -41.61
C SER A 295 -7.97 1.47 -40.52
N LYS A 296 -7.81 0.16 -40.32
CA LYS A 296 -6.80 -0.40 -39.42
C LYS A 296 -5.39 0.07 -39.76
N LYS A 297 -5.06 0.16 -41.06
CA LYS A 297 -3.72 0.50 -41.54
C LYS A 297 -3.32 1.91 -41.11
N GLU A 298 -4.21 2.89 -41.27
CA GLU A 298 -3.94 4.27 -40.84
C GLU A 298 -3.83 4.40 -39.32
N ALA A 299 -4.65 3.65 -38.58
CA ALA A 299 -4.58 3.60 -37.12
C ALA A 299 -3.25 3.01 -36.62
N GLU A 300 -2.79 1.92 -37.23
CA GLU A 300 -1.53 1.24 -36.91
C GLU A 300 -0.32 2.15 -37.20
N GLU A 301 -0.29 2.79 -38.38
CA GLU A 301 0.76 3.75 -38.74
C GLU A 301 0.85 4.92 -37.76
N TRP A 302 -0.25 5.31 -37.13
CA TRP A 302 -0.25 6.35 -36.10
C TRP A 302 0.13 5.83 -34.72
N ILE A 303 -0.40 4.68 -34.29
CA ILE A 303 -0.07 4.05 -33.01
C ILE A 303 1.45 3.81 -32.93
N LEU A 304 2.05 3.32 -34.01
CA LEU A 304 3.47 3.00 -34.09
C LEU A 304 4.40 4.21 -34.28
N LYS A 305 3.88 5.44 -34.45
CA LYS A 305 4.70 6.67 -34.45
C LYS A 305 5.07 7.07 -33.03
#